data_AF-A0A1F6TQJ3-F1
#
_entry.id   AF-A0A1F6TQJ3-F1
#
_cell.length_a   1.000
_cell.length_b   1.000
_cell.length_c   1.000
_cell.angle_alpha   90.00
_cell.angle_beta   90.00
_cell.angle_gamma   90.00
#
_symmetry.space_group_name_H-M   'P 1'
#
loop_
_entity.id
_entity.type
_entity.pdbx_description
1 polymer ?
#
loop_
_entity_poly.entity_id
_entity_poly.type
_entity_poly.pdbx_seq_one_letter_code
_entity_poly.pdbx_strand_id
1 'polypeptide(L)'
;MTIPTDLTLNGSATDVWIFKVAGTLDMAAAKNVILAGGALPQNIFWQVSDVVTIGANTHFEGIILGQTAIAFGNLASINGRLLAQTAVTLDATTVTQPAP
;
A
#
# COMPACT_ATOMS: atom_id res chain seq x y z
N MET A 1 8.08 7.89 -5.50
CA MET A 1 8.42 6.45 -5.61
C MET A 1 7.45 5.82 -6.59
N THR A 2 7.93 5.03 -7.54
CA THR A 2 7.07 4.33 -8.50
C THR A 2 7.21 2.82 -8.35
N ILE A 3 6.10 2.08 -8.48
CA ILE A 3 6.04 0.62 -8.47
C ILE A 3 5.42 0.18 -9.82
N PRO A 4 6.25 0.04 -10.88
CA PRO A 4 5.75 -0.26 -12.23
C PRO A 4 5.51 -1.76 -12.48
N THR A 5 6.12 -2.61 -11.65
CA THR A 5 6.04 -4.08 -11.70
C THR A 5 5.65 -4.62 -10.31
N ASP A 6 5.40 -5.92 -10.22
CA ASP A 6 5.19 -6.56 -8.92
C ASP A 6 6.38 -6.32 -7.98
N LEU A 7 6.10 -6.14 -6.69
CA LEU A 7 7.08 -5.90 -5.63
C LEU A 7 6.97 -7.01 -4.59
N THR A 8 8.04 -7.76 -4.35
CA THR A 8 8.06 -8.77 -3.30
C THR A 8 8.77 -8.25 -2.05
N LEU A 9 8.11 -8.35 -0.90
CA LEU A 9 8.70 -8.12 0.42
C LEU A 9 8.91 -9.49 1.07
N ASN A 10 10.17 -9.89 1.18
CA ASN A 10 10.56 -11.18 1.74
C ASN A 10 11.22 -10.99 3.10
N GLY A 11 10.61 -11.57 4.14
CA GLY A 11 11.14 -11.54 5.49
C GLY A 11 10.29 -12.39 6.43
N SER A 12 10.70 -12.46 7.68
CA SER A 12 10.00 -13.18 8.73
C SER A 12 8.76 -12.43 9.23
N ALA A 13 7.94 -13.12 10.03
CA ALA A 13 6.75 -12.53 10.67
C ALA A 13 7.08 -11.40 11.67
N THR A 14 8.35 -11.24 12.05
CA THR A 14 8.81 -10.20 12.99
C THR A 14 9.54 -9.05 12.31
N ASP A 15 9.87 -9.19 11.02
CA ASP A 15 10.58 -8.15 10.29
C ASP A 15 9.64 -6.96 10.03
N VAL A 16 10.24 -5.77 10.00
CA VAL A 16 9.52 -4.50 9.86
C VAL A 16 10.10 -3.72 8.69
N TRP A 17 9.20 -3.18 7.86
CA TRP A 17 9.54 -2.32 6.74
C TRP A 17 8.98 -0.92 6.96
N ILE A 18 9.83 0.09 6.83
CA ILE A 18 9.42 1.49 6.83
C ILE A 18 9.94 2.16 5.57
N PHE A 19 9.02 2.44 4.64
CA PHE A 19 9.30 3.19 3.42
C PHE A 19 8.98 4.66 3.67
N LYS A 20 10.00 5.52 3.60
CA LYS A 20 9.85 6.98 3.71
C LYS A 20 9.94 7.61 2.31
N VAL A 21 8.83 8.16 1.84
CA VAL A 21 8.72 8.72 0.49
C VAL A 21 8.50 10.23 0.60
N ALA A 22 9.55 11.00 0.29
CA ALA A 22 9.52 12.46 0.19
C ALA A 22 8.98 12.90 -1.17
N GLY A 23 7.70 12.60 -1.43
CA GLY A 23 6.99 12.87 -2.68
C GLY A 23 5.80 11.94 -2.84
N THR A 24 5.41 11.65 -4.08
CA THR A 24 4.28 10.76 -4.39
C THR A 24 4.65 9.27 -4.29
N LEU A 25 3.66 8.42 -4.06
CA LEU A 25 3.76 6.97 -4.24
C LEU A 25 2.78 6.54 -5.33
N ASP A 26 3.30 6.06 -6.46
CA ASP A 26 2.47 5.66 -7.60
C ASP A 26 2.70 4.18 -7.95
N MET A 27 1.65 3.38 -7.91
CA MET A 27 1.68 1.97 -8.30
C MET A 27 0.86 1.73 -9.56
N ALA A 28 1.47 1.09 -10.55
CA ALA A 28 0.82 0.81 -11.82
C ALA A 28 -0.35 -0.19 -11.65
N ALA A 29 -1.34 -0.08 -12.54
CA ALA A 29 -2.48 -1.00 -12.58
C ALA A 29 -2.05 -2.46 -12.82
N ALA A 30 -2.85 -3.41 -12.32
CA ALA A 30 -2.62 -4.85 -12.46
C ALA A 30 -1.22 -5.30 -11.96
N LYS A 31 -0.79 -4.73 -10.83
CA LYS A 31 0.42 -5.10 -10.09
C LYS A 31 0.11 -5.48 -8.66
N ASN A 32 1.02 -6.24 -8.06
CA ASN A 32 0.87 -6.77 -6.71
C ASN A 32 2.07 -6.44 -5.82
N VAL A 33 1.79 -6.08 -4.57
CA VAL A 33 2.74 -6.25 -3.48
C VAL A 33 2.58 -7.68 -2.94
N ILE A 34 3.66 -8.44 -2.93
CA ILE A 34 3.67 -9.87 -2.59
C ILE A 34 4.47 -10.05 -1.30
N LEU A 35 3.89 -10.72 -0.31
CA LEU A 35 4.58 -11.08 0.93
C LEU A 35 5.15 -12.50 0.85
N ALA A 36 6.41 -12.65 1.22
CA ALA A 36 7.12 -13.92 1.23
C ALA A 36 7.88 -14.12 2.56
N GLY A 37 8.27 -15.37 2.86
CA GLY A 37 9.08 -15.70 4.04
C GLY A 37 8.34 -15.65 5.38
N GLY A 38 7.05 -15.30 5.37
CA GLY A 38 6.25 -15.08 6.58
C GLY A 38 5.99 -13.61 6.91
N ALA A 39 6.44 -12.68 6.06
CA ALA A 39 6.19 -11.25 6.22
C ALA A 39 4.69 -10.95 6.43
N LEU A 40 4.40 -10.01 7.34
CA LEU A 40 3.04 -9.63 7.71
C LEU A 40 2.73 -8.19 7.32
N PRO A 41 1.52 -7.90 6.78
CA PRO A 41 1.16 -6.55 6.36
C PRO A 41 1.12 -5.55 7.52
N GLN A 42 0.81 -5.99 8.74
CA GLN A 42 0.81 -5.12 9.93
C GLN A 42 2.18 -4.53 10.26
N ASN A 43 3.27 -5.11 9.74
CA ASN A 43 4.64 -4.67 9.97
C ASN A 43 5.21 -3.83 8.81
N ILE A 44 4.40 -3.50 7.81
CA ILE A 44 4.82 -2.74 6.63
C ILE A 44 4.21 -1.36 6.69
N PHE A 45 5.06 -0.33 6.69
CA PHE A 45 4.66 1.07 6.81
C PHE A 45 5.13 1.87 5.59
N TRP A 46 4.19 2.58 4.97
CA TRP A 46 4.41 3.47 3.84
C TRP A 46 4.12 4.90 4.28
N GLN A 47 5.14 5.67 4.65
CA GLN A 47 4.99 7.09 4.96
C GLN A 47 5.24 7.90 3.70
N VAL A 48 4.23 8.67 3.27
CA VAL A 48 4.25 9.41 2.01
C VAL A 48 3.91 10.88 2.29
N SER A 49 4.78 11.80 1.86
CA SER A 49 4.60 13.24 2.11
C SER A 49 3.71 13.94 1.08
N ASP A 50 3.31 13.24 0.03
CA ASP A 50 2.38 13.73 -0.99
C ASP A 50 1.37 12.63 -1.36
N VAL A 51 0.76 12.72 -2.53
CA VAL A 51 -0.33 11.83 -2.96
C VAL A 51 0.13 10.37 -3.12
N VAL A 52 -0.77 9.46 -2.75
CA VAL A 52 -0.65 8.02 -3.04
C VAL A 52 -1.67 7.65 -4.12
N THR A 53 -1.20 7.13 -5.23
CA THR A 53 -2.03 6.67 -6.36
C THR A 53 -1.79 5.18 -6.58
N ILE A 54 -2.81 4.36 -6.34
CA ILE A 54 -2.79 2.93 -6.58
C ILE A 54 -3.70 2.61 -7.76
N GLY A 55 -3.14 2.04 -8.82
CA GLY A 55 -3.87 1.73 -10.06
C GLY A 55 -5.01 0.73 -9.89
N ALA A 56 -5.83 0.59 -10.93
CA ALA A 56 -6.92 -0.39 -10.96
C ALA A 56 -6.39 -1.84 -10.94
N ASN A 57 -7.22 -2.78 -10.45
CA ASN A 57 -6.93 -4.22 -10.40
C ASN A 57 -5.60 -4.59 -9.71
N THR A 58 -5.13 -3.78 -8.74
CA THR A 58 -3.92 -4.08 -7.96
C THR A 58 -4.23 -4.85 -6.68
N HIS A 59 -3.22 -5.50 -6.12
CA HIS A 59 -3.21 -5.91 -4.71
C HIS A 59 -2.08 -5.20 -3.95
N PHE A 60 -2.40 -4.56 -2.82
CA PHE A 60 -1.46 -3.82 -1.99
C PHE A 60 -1.37 -4.40 -0.58
N GLU A 61 -0.23 -4.22 0.08
CA GLU A 61 0.04 -4.76 1.41
C GLU A 61 0.64 -3.67 2.31
N GLY A 62 0.07 -3.50 3.51
CA GLY A 62 0.64 -2.65 4.55
C GLY A 62 -0.16 -1.40 4.94
N ILE A 63 0.43 -0.62 5.83
CA ILE A 63 -0.18 0.57 6.45
C ILE A 63 0.32 1.81 5.71
N ILE A 64 -0.59 2.55 5.08
CA ILE A 64 -0.28 3.79 4.36
C ILE A 64 -0.55 4.98 5.27
N LEU A 65 0.48 5.76 5.55
CA LEU A 65 0.47 7.03 6.28
C LEU A 65 0.67 8.16 5.26
N GLY A 66 -0.43 8.64 4.66
CA GLY A 66 -0.42 9.67 3.63
C GLY A 66 -0.60 11.07 4.20
N GLN A 67 0.31 11.99 3.89
CA GLN A 67 0.18 13.40 4.27
C GLN A 67 -0.92 14.10 3.47
N THR A 68 -1.19 13.68 2.24
CA THR A 68 -2.28 14.21 1.42
C THR A 68 -3.27 13.09 1.09
N ALA A 69 -3.71 12.98 -0.17
CA ALA A 69 -4.74 12.04 -0.58
C ALA A 69 -4.20 10.63 -0.81
N ILE A 70 -5.02 9.63 -0.54
CA ILE A 70 -4.80 8.23 -0.92
C ILE A 70 -5.92 7.82 -1.88
N ALA A 71 -5.56 7.43 -3.10
CA ALA A 71 -6.51 7.05 -4.14
C ALA A 71 -6.26 5.62 -4.62
N PHE A 72 -7.30 4.80 -4.66
CA PHE A 72 -7.29 3.46 -5.24
C PHE A 72 -8.21 3.41 -6.46
N GLY A 73 -7.69 2.85 -7.57
CA GLY A 73 -8.46 2.64 -8.79
C GLY A 73 -9.42 1.46 -8.72
N ASN A 74 -10.25 1.34 -9.75
CA ASN A 74 -11.30 0.32 -9.85
C ASN A 74 -10.81 -1.09 -9.52
N LEU A 75 -11.57 -1.83 -8.70
CA LEU A 75 -11.32 -3.23 -8.35
C LEU A 75 -9.95 -3.50 -7.73
N ALA A 76 -9.27 -2.48 -7.21
CA ALA A 76 -8.06 -2.68 -6.42
C ALA A 76 -8.39 -3.30 -5.06
N SER A 77 -7.38 -3.87 -4.40
CA SER A 77 -7.50 -4.44 -3.06
C SER A 77 -6.30 -4.10 -2.19
N ILE A 78 -6.51 -4.07 -0.89
CA ILE A 78 -5.44 -3.91 0.11
C ILE A 78 -5.71 -4.74 1.36
N ASN A 79 -4.68 -5.39 1.88
CA ASN A 79 -4.62 -5.83 3.27
C ASN A 79 -3.73 -4.85 4.06
N GLY A 80 -4.37 -3.97 4.82
CA GLY A 80 -3.72 -2.76 5.29
C GLY A 80 -4.63 -1.73 5.96
N ARG A 81 -4.08 -0.53 6.13
CA ARG A 81 -4.81 0.64 6.67
C ARG A 81 -4.51 1.85 5.80
N LEU A 82 -5.55 2.64 5.50
CA LEU A 82 -5.46 3.85 4.69
C LEU A 82 -5.61 5.07 5.61
N LEU A 83 -4.50 5.63 6.07
CA LEU A 83 -4.47 6.73 7.03
C LEU A 83 -4.01 8.01 6.32
N ALA A 84 -4.95 8.69 5.66
CA ALA A 84 -4.73 9.96 4.99
C ALA A 84 -5.01 11.15 5.94
N GLN A 85 -4.20 12.20 5.88
CA GLN A 85 -4.51 13.46 6.58
C GLN A 85 -5.53 14.33 5.82
N THR A 86 -5.83 14.02 4.56
CA THR A 86 -6.91 14.69 3.79
C THR A 86 -8.02 13.72 3.42
N ALA A 87 -7.98 13.11 2.23
CA ALA A 87 -9.06 12.28 1.70
C ALA A 87 -8.56 10.88 1.30
N VAL A 88 -9.44 9.90 1.43
CA VAL A 88 -9.29 8.57 0.83
C VAL A 88 -10.37 8.43 -0.24
N THR A 89 -9.98 8.08 -1.47
CA THR A 89 -10.90 7.80 -2.58
C THR A 89 -10.77 6.34 -3.01
N LEU A 90 -11.91 5.67 -3.12
CA LEU A 90 -12.01 4.25 -3.46
C LEU A 90 -12.95 4.08 -4.64
N ASP A 91 -12.60 3.20 -5.57
CA ASP A 91 -13.44 2.80 -6.69
C ASP A 91 -13.56 1.27 -6.69
N ALA A 92 -14.73 0.78 -6.24
CA ALA A 92 -14.99 -0.64 -5.99
C ALA A 92 -13.83 -1.39 -5.27
N THR A 93 -13.10 -0.68 -4.42
CA THR A 93 -11.86 -1.17 -3.80
C THR A 93 -12.18 -2.01 -2.57
N THR A 94 -11.53 -3.17 -2.42
CA THR A 94 -11.62 -3.99 -1.21
C THR A 94 -10.55 -3.59 -0.21
N VAL A 95 -10.95 -3.20 1.01
CA VAL A 95 -10.02 -2.82 2.09
C VAL A 95 -10.20 -3.78 3.25
N THR A 96 -9.16 -4.54 3.59
CA THR A 96 -9.15 -5.51 4.69
C THR A 96 -8.16 -5.07 5.75
N GLN A 97 -8.61 -4.99 7.00
CA GLN A 97 -7.71 -4.72 8.13
C GLN A 97 -6.77 -5.92 8.35
N PRO A 98 -5.47 -5.69 8.57
CA PRO A 98 -4.54 -6.77 8.93
C PRO A 98 -4.99 -7.51 10.19
N ALA A 99 -4.78 -8.82 10.19
CA ALA A 99 -4.94 -9.64 11.39
C ALA A 99 -4.03 -9.10 12.54
N PRO A 100 -4.36 -9.40 13.80
CA PRO A 100 -3.50 -9.09 14.95
C PRO A 100 -2.15 -9.82 14.90
#